data_AF-A0A918Y5J7-F1
#
_entry.id   AF-A0A918Y5J7-F1
#
_cell.length_a   1.000
_cell.length_b   1.000
_cell.length_c   1.000
_cell.angle_alpha   90.00
_cell.angle_beta   90.00
_cell.angle_gamma   90.00
#
_symmetry.space_group_name_H-M   'P 1'
#
loop_
_entity.id
_entity.type
_entity.pdbx_description
1 polymer ?
#
loop_
_entity_poly.entity_id
_entity_poly.type
_entity_poly.pdbx_seq_one_letter_code
_entity_poly.pdbx_strand_id
1 'polypeptide(L)' 'MHLHGHTYQLGGDGPRKDTTIVPPRTTVSVSFDADNPGQWMLHCHNAYHGQAGMVALVAYRA' A
#
# COMPACT_ATOMS: atom_id res chain seq x y z
N MET A 1 2.83 4.62 2.95
CA MET A 1 2.32 3.87 1.79
C MET A 1 0.90 3.48 2.10
N HIS A 2 -0.03 3.88 1.24
CA HIS A 2 -1.45 3.60 1.33
C HIS A 2 -1.86 2.83 0.07
N LEU A 3 -2.60 1.73 0.23
CA LEU A 3 -3.15 0.94 -0.86
C LEU A 3 -4.66 1.12 -0.90
N HIS A 4 -5.18 1.58 -2.04
CA HIS A 4 -6.61 1.73 -2.25
C HIS A 4 -7.30 0.36 -2.36
N GLY A 5 -8.57 0.31 -1.98
CA GLY A 5 -9.43 -0.87 -2.15
C GLY A 5 -9.10 -2.06 -1.24
N HIS A 6 -8.07 -1.95 -0.39
CA HIS A 6 -7.57 -3.05 0.45
C HIS A 6 -7.13 -2.56 1.82
N THR A 7 -7.11 -3.49 2.77
CA THR A 7 -6.26 -3.40 3.96
C THR A 7 -5.22 -4.52 3.89
N TYR A 8 -4.10 -4.35 4.58
CA TYR A 8 -3.01 -5.31 4.59
C TYR A 8 -2.47 -5.54 6.00
N GLN A 9 -1.99 -6.75 6.21
CA GLN A 9 -1.34 -7.21 7.42
C GLN A 9 0.13 -6.77 7.41
N LEU A 10 0.60 -6.10 8.46
CA LEU A 10 2.03 -5.81 8.61
C LEU A 10 2.75 -7.06 9.14
N GLY A 11 3.78 -7.52 8.42
CA GLY A 11 4.48 -8.77 8.78
C GLY A 11 3.55 -9.99 8.75
N GLY A 12 3.82 -10.96 9.63
CA GLY A 12 2.99 -12.17 9.77
C GLY A 12 1.85 -12.05 10.80
N ASP A 13 2.00 -11.17 11.78
CA ASP A 13 1.19 -11.13 13.02
C ASP A 13 0.95 -9.71 13.56
N GLY A 14 1.40 -8.67 12.86
CA GLY A 14 1.24 -7.28 13.28
C GLY A 14 -0.21 -6.75 13.22
N PRO A 15 -0.42 -5.42 13.19
CA PRO A 15 -1.74 -4.85 12.94
C PRO A 15 -2.11 -4.89 11.44
N ARG A 16 -3.41 -5.06 11.16
CA ARG A 16 -4.00 -4.85 9.82
C ARG A 16 -4.33 -3.37 9.62
N LYS A 17 -3.83 -2.76 8.54
CA LYS A 17 -3.97 -1.32 8.24
C LYS A 17 -4.09 -1.11 6.72
N ASP A 18 -4.63 0.02 6.28
CA ASP A 18 -4.58 0.45 4.87
C ASP A 18 -3.37 1.34 4.56
N THR A 19 -2.69 1.84 5.60
CA THR A 19 -1.63 2.83 5.50
C THR A 19 -0.56 2.56 6.57
N THR A 20 0.71 2.60 6.14
CA THR A 20 1.86 2.47 7.04
C THR A 20 3.00 3.40 6.68
N ILE A 21 3.84 3.73 7.65
CA ILE A 21 5.08 4.49 7.44
C ILE A 21 6.16 3.52 6.97
N VAL A 22 6.90 3.91 5.93
CA VAL A 22 8.13 3.22 5.52
C VAL A 22 9.29 4.16 5.86
N PRO A 23 10.03 3.93 6.96
CA PRO A 23 11.17 4.75 7.33
C PRO A 23 12.28 4.74 6.26
N PRO A 24 13.13 5.78 6.21
CA PRO A 24 14.25 5.83 5.28
C PRO A 24 15.15 4.59 5.38
N ARG A 25 15.55 4.02 4.23
CA ARG A 25 16.44 2.85 4.12
C ARG A 25 15.94 1.58 4.83
N THR A 26 14.62 1.47 5.01
CA THR A 26 13.99 0.25 5.55
C THR A 26 13.05 -0.38 4.54
N THR A 27 12.70 -1.63 4.80
CA THR A 27 11.69 -2.37 4.04
C THR A 27 10.57 -2.77 4.99
N VAL A 28 9.32 -2.62 4.54
CA VAL A 28 8.14 -3.07 5.27
C VAL A 28 7.47 -4.16 4.44
N SER A 29 7.40 -5.38 4.98
CA SER A 29 6.68 -6.49 4.37
C SER A 29 5.22 -6.46 4.78
N VAL A 30 4.32 -6.65 3.82
CA VAL A 30 2.87 -6.68 4.04
C VAL A 30 2.23 -7.81 3.25
N SER A 31 1.11 -8.31 3.75
CA SER A 31 0.26 -9.29 3.05
C SER A 31 -1.15 -8.73 2.90
N PHE A 32 -1.72 -8.78 1.70
CA PHE A 32 -3.10 -8.37 1.45
C PHE A 32 -3.83 -9.46 0.67
N ASP A 33 -5.13 -9.54 0.89
CA ASP A 33 -6.00 -10.45 0.15
C ASP A 33 -6.38 -9.78 -1.17
N ALA A 34 -6.08 -10.41 -2.31
CA ALA A 34 -6.40 -9.88 -3.64
C ALA A 34 -7.83 -10.25 -4.06
N ASP A 35 -8.81 -9.83 -3.27
CA ASP A 35 -10.23 -10.20 -3.37
C ASP A 35 -11.13 -9.11 -4.00
N ASN A 36 -10.53 -8.00 -4.43
CA ASN A 36 -11.20 -6.85 -5.02
C ASN A 36 -10.60 -6.49 -6.41
N PRO A 37 -10.94 -7.24 -7.48
CA PRO A 37 -10.36 -7.05 -8.81
C PRO A 37 -10.55 -5.64 -9.35
N GLY A 38 -9.51 -5.07 -9.94
CA GLY A 38 -9.55 -3.69 -10.41
C GLY A 38 -8.17 -3.08 -10.58
N GLN A 39 -8.13 -1.75 -10.58
CA GLN A 39 -6.92 -0.95 -10.65
C GLN A 39 -6.88 -0.03 -9.44
N TRP A 40 -5.93 -0.24 -8.55
CA TRP A 40 -5.84 0.43 -7.27
C TRP A 40 -4.54 1.22 -7.15
N MET A 41 -4.65 2.45 -6.65
CA MET A 41 -3.48 3.26 -6.39
C MET A 41 -2.76 2.79 -5.13
N LEU A 42 -1.44 2.61 -5.26
CA LEU A 42 -0.51 2.52 -4.16
C LEU A 42 0.31 3.80 -4.13
N HIS A 43 0.23 4.58 -3.06
CA HIS A 43 0.95 5.86 -3.01
C HIS A 43 1.43 6.24 -1.62
N CYS A 44 2.35 7.21 -1.57
CA CYS A 44 2.67 7.87 -0.31
C CYS A 44 1.56 8.88 0.03
N HIS A 45 1.12 8.91 1.29
CA HIS A 45 0.11 9.86 1.75
C HIS A 45 0.71 11.21 2.19
N ASN A 46 2.03 11.35 2.12
CA ASN A 46 2.69 12.65 2.19
C ASN A 46 2.40 13.41 0.90
N ALA A 47 1.70 14.55 1.01
CA ALA A 47 1.23 15.33 -0.13
C ALA A 47 2.37 15.74 -1.09
N TYR A 48 3.52 16.15 -0.55
CA TYR A 48 4.69 16.52 -1.36
C TYR A 48 5.19 15.33 -2.20
N HIS A 49 5.29 14.14 -1.62
CA HIS A 49 5.72 12.94 -2.34
C HIS A 49 4.68 12.48 -3.38
N GLY A 50 3.39 12.54 -3.02
CA GLY A 50 2.31 12.20 -3.95
C GLY A 50 2.28 13.11 -5.17
N GLN A 51 2.40 14.43 -4.96
CA GLN A 51 2.46 15.42 -6.04
C GLN A 51 3.73 15.30 -6.91
N ALA A 52 4.84 14.88 -6.30
CA ALA A 52 6.08 14.58 -7.03
C ALA A 52 6.04 13.25 -7.81
N GLY A 53 4.92 12.51 -7.77
CA GLY A 53 4.73 11.29 -8.56
C GLY A 53 5.06 9.98 -7.85
N MET A 54 5.16 9.97 -6.51
CA MET A 54 5.34 8.72 -5.72
C MET A 54 4.03 7.93 -5.64
N VAL A 55 3.60 7.42 -6.79
CA VAL A 55 2.37 6.67 -7.03
C VAL A 55 2.69 5.45 -7.90
N ALA A 56 1.98 4.37 -7.69
CA ALA A 56 2.04 3.14 -8.48
C ALA A 56 0.66 2.52 -8.62
N LEU A 57 0.49 1.67 -9.63
CA LEU A 57 -0.75 0.94 -9.86
C LEU A 57 -0.58 -0.52 -9.42
N VAL A 58 -1.50 -0.99 -8.58
CA VAL A 58 -1.71 -2.42 -8.30
C VAL A 58 -2.95 -2.83 -9.07
N ALA A 59 -2.78 -3.61 -10.13
CA ALA A 59 -3.85 -4.03 -11.01
C ALA A 59 -3.88 -5.55 -11.14
N TYR A 60 -5.06 -6.13 -10.95
CA TYR A 60 -5.25 -7.56 -11.11
C TYR A 60 -6.69 -7.87 -11.53
N ARG A 61 -6.86 -9.05 -12.14
CA ARG A 61 -8.14 -9.60 -12.59
C ARG A 61 -8.46 -10.84 -11.74
N ALA A 62 -9.74 -11.22 -11.72
CA ALA A 62 -10.18 -12.50 -11.17
C ALA A 62 -9.66 -13.67 -11.99
#